data_AF-A0A2A3XBI5-F1
#
_entry.id   AF-A0A2A3XBI5-F1
#
_cell.length_a   1.000
_cell.length_b   1.000
_cell.length_c   1.000
_cell.angle_alpha   90.00
_cell.angle_beta   90.00
_cell.angle_gamma   90.00
#
_symmetry.space_group_name_H-M   'P 1'
#
loop_
_entity.id
_entity.type
_entity.pdbx_description
1 polymer ?
#
loop_
_entity_poly.entity_id
_entity_poly.type
_entity_poly.pdbx_seq_one_letter_code
_entity_poly.pdbx_strand_id
1 'polypeptide(L)' 'MMIVELIDGDDFRARLTALGIDIPDGADPDTCARIAAQAHQQKAVPGLPALVHELMAQQAIMLPSVRQAIERFLPFE' A
#
# COMPACT_ATOMS: atom_id res chain seq x y z
N MET A 1 -24.41 -13.99 0.73
CA MET A 1 -22.94 -14.13 0.58
C MET A 1 -22.42 -12.77 0.19
N MET A 2 -21.99 -11.94 1.15
CA MET A 2 -21.27 -10.72 0.80
C MET A 2 -19.81 -11.12 0.63
N ILE A 3 -19.34 -11.22 -0.61
CA ILE A 3 -17.92 -11.09 -0.88
C ILE A 3 -17.66 -9.60 -0.67
N VAL A 4 -17.30 -9.21 0.55
CA VAL A 4 -16.70 -7.90 0.75
C VAL A 4 -15.28 -8.05 0.21
N GLU A 5 -14.98 -7.40 -0.90
CA GLU A 5 -13.63 -7.38 -1.45
C GLU A 5 -12.74 -6.64 -0.45
N LEU A 6 -12.03 -7.41 0.38
CA LEU A 6 -11.11 -6.87 1.37
C LEU A 6 -9.79 -6.51 0.69
N ILE A 7 -9.29 -5.32 0.99
CA ILE A 7 -7.93 -4.92 0.63
C ILE A 7 -6.97 -5.65 1.56
N ASP A 8 -6.39 -6.74 1.06
CA ASP A 8 -5.36 -7.50 1.73
C ASP A 8 -3.95 -7.10 1.27
N GLY A 9 -2.93 -7.83 1.77
CA GLY A 9 -1.54 -7.53 1.48
C GLY A 9 -1.16 -7.72 0.01
N ASP A 10 -1.79 -8.66 -0.70
CA ASP A 10 -1.52 -8.91 -2.11
C ASP A 10 -2.14 -7.82 -2.99
N ASP A 11 -3.38 -7.39 -2.70
CA ASP A 11 -4.00 -6.24 -3.38
C ASP A 11 -3.17 -4.96 -3.17
N PHE A 12 -2.73 -4.71 -1.93
CA PHE A 12 -1.85 -3.58 -1.63
C PHE A 12 -0.53 -3.65 -2.43
N ARG A 13 0.12 -4.82 -2.46
CA ARG A 13 1.33 -5.05 -3.26
C ARG A 13 1.08 -4.79 -4.73
N ALA A 14 0.02 -5.35 -5.30
CA ALA A 14 -0.33 -5.22 -6.71
C ALA A 14 -0.51 -3.76 -7.11
N ARG A 15 -1.20 -2.95 -6.28
CA ARG A 15 -1.38 -1.51 -6.50
C ARG A 15 -0.05 -0.74 -6.46
N LEU A 16 0.86 -1.08 -5.55
CA LEU A 16 2.18 -0.47 -5.49
C LEU A 16 3.05 -0.85 -6.69
N THR A 17 3.01 -2.12 -7.11
CA THR A 17 3.71 -2.59 -8.30
C THR A 17 3.18 -1.94 -9.57
N ALA A 18 1.88 -1.67 -9.65
CA ALA A 18 1.28 -0.91 -10.75
C ALA A 18 1.82 0.53 -10.87
N LEU A 19 2.30 1.13 -9.77
CA LEU A 19 3.00 2.42 -9.77
C LEU A 19 4.47 2.34 -10.22
N GLY A 20 4.97 1.15 -10.54
CA GLY A 20 6.37 0.93 -10.91
C GLY A 20 7.32 0.79 -9.70
N ILE A 21 6.79 0.35 -8.56
CA ILE A 21 7.56 -0.04 -7.38
C ILE A 21 7.80 -1.55 -7.47
N ASP A 22 9.06 -1.95 -7.59
CA ASP A 22 9.43 -3.36 -7.61
C ASP A 22 9.33 -3.93 -6.19
N ILE A 23 8.34 -4.79 -5.95
CA ILE A 23 8.09 -5.42 -4.65
C ILE A 23 8.11 -6.94 -4.86
N PRO A 24 8.90 -7.68 -4.06
CA PRO A 24 9.00 -9.12 -4.22
C PRO A 24 7.68 -9.83 -3.93
N ASP A 25 7.53 -11.01 -4.53
CA ASP A 25 6.39 -11.89 -4.27
C ASP A 25 6.39 -12.44 -2.85
N GLY A 26 5.20 -12.51 -2.24
CA GLY A 26 5.04 -12.90 -0.84
C GLY A 26 5.52 -11.86 0.18
N ALA A 27 5.78 -10.62 -0.23
CA ALA A 27 6.13 -9.55 0.72
C ALA A 27 4.95 -9.23 1.65
N ASP A 28 5.22 -9.21 2.96
CA ASP A 28 4.27 -8.75 3.95
C ASP A 28 3.92 -7.26 3.76
N PRO A 29 2.75 -6.79 4.23
CA PRO A 29 2.33 -5.39 4.08
C PRO A 29 3.34 -4.37 4.60
N ASP A 30 4.05 -4.69 5.68
CA ASP A 30 5.11 -3.85 6.28
C ASP A 30 6.28 -3.67 5.30
N THR A 31 6.74 -4.78 4.71
CA THR A 31 7.79 -4.79 3.69
C THR A 31 7.35 -4.02 2.44
N CYS A 32 6.11 -4.22 1.97
CA CYS A 32 5.55 -3.48 0.85
C CYS A 32 5.56 -1.96 1.10
N ALA A 33 5.06 -1.52 2.26
CA ALA A 33 5.01 -0.11 2.62
C ALA A 33 6.41 0.50 2.78
N ARG A 34 7.35 -0.23 3.38
CA ARG A 34 8.76 0.18 3.48
C ARG A 34 9.42 0.37 2.12
N ILE A 35 9.25 -0.59 1.22
CA ILE A 35 9.85 -0.51 -0.13
C ILE A 35 9.23 0.66 -0.89
N ALA A 36 7.92 0.85 -0.81
CA ALA A 36 7.24 1.98 -1.41
C ALA A 36 7.75 3.32 -0.89
N ALA A 37 7.92 3.46 0.43
CA ALA A 37 8.45 4.66 1.07
C ALA A 37 9.88 4.94 0.60
N GLN A 38 10.73 3.91 0.56
CA GLN A 38 12.11 4.03 0.12
C GLN A 38 12.19 4.36 -1.38
N ALA A 39 11.32 3.78 -2.21
CA ALA A 39 11.24 4.09 -3.64
C ALA A 39 10.80 5.56 -3.85
N HIS A 40 9.84 6.04 -3.06
CA HIS A 40 9.39 7.43 -3.15
C HIS A 40 10.46 8.42 -2.68
N GLN A 41 11.19 8.13 -1.61
CA GLN A 41 12.31 8.97 -1.17
C GLN A 41 13.44 9.04 -2.20
N GLN A 42 13.69 7.97 -2.96
CA GLN A 42 14.77 7.92 -3.94
C GLN A 42 14.39 8.57 -5.28
N LYS A 43 13.18 8.32 -5.79
CA LYS A 43 12.78 8.69 -7.16
C LYS A 43 11.45 9.41 -7.26
N ALA A 44 10.87 9.87 -6.14
CA ALA A 44 9.56 10.52 -6.06
C ALA A 44 8.51 9.81 -6.93
N VAL A 45 7.99 8.67 -6.45
CA VAL A 45 7.00 7.87 -7.19
C VAL A 45 5.71 8.70 -7.38
N PRO A 46 5.40 9.15 -8.61
CA PRO A 46 4.19 9.92 -8.86
C PRO A 46 2.96 9.02 -8.65
N GLY A 47 1.94 9.55 -7.99
CA GLY A 47 0.71 8.80 -7.70
C GLY A 47 0.74 7.95 -6.43
N LEU A 48 1.90 7.76 -5.78
CA LEU A 48 1.96 7.05 -4.50
C LEU A 48 1.17 7.76 -3.38
N PRO A 49 1.27 9.10 -3.20
CA PRO A 49 0.44 9.79 -2.20
C PRO A 49 -1.05 9.63 -2.50
N ALA A 50 -1.46 9.80 -3.76
CA ALA A 50 -2.85 9.65 -4.19
C ALA A 50 -3.39 8.25 -3.91
N LEU A 51 -2.62 7.20 -4.24
CA LEU A 51 -2.96 5.82 -3.92
C LEU A 51 -3.15 5.61 -2.42
N VAL A 52 -2.25 6.14 -1.59
CA VAL A 52 -2.38 6.03 -0.13
C VAL A 52 -3.61 6.74 0.39
N HIS A 53 -3.94 7.94 -0.11
CA HIS A 53 -5.19 8.60 0.24
C HIS A 53 -6.42 7.77 -0.14
N GLU A 54 -6.45 7.17 -1.34
CA GLU A 54 -7.56 6.31 -1.78
C GLU A 54 -7.67 5.04 -0.92
N LEU A 55 -6.54 4.45 -0.56
CA LEU A 55 -6.48 3.29 0.34
C LEU A 55 -7.00 3.65 1.73
N MET A 56 -6.57 4.77 2.31
CA MET A 56 -7.05 5.24 3.61
C MET A 56 -8.53 5.63 3.59
N ALA A 57 -9.06 6.14 2.48
CA ALA A 57 -10.49 6.36 2.30
C ALA A 57 -11.29 5.04 2.32
N GLN A 58 -10.68 3.95 1.89
CA GLN A 58 -11.24 2.59 1.89
C GLN A 58 -10.84 1.76 3.12
N GLN A 59 -10.36 2.39 4.20
CA GLN A 59 -9.91 1.67 5.40
C GLN A 59 -10.96 0.74 6.01
N ALA A 60 -12.26 0.97 5.76
CA ALA A 60 -13.36 0.14 6.25
C ALA A 60 -13.37 -1.27 5.66
N ILE A 61 -12.78 -1.44 4.46
CA ILE A 61 -12.64 -2.73 3.77
C ILE A 61 -11.18 -3.19 3.72
N MET A 62 -10.29 -2.55 4.47
CA MET A 62 -8.86 -2.88 4.47
C MET A 62 -8.48 -3.74 5.66
N LEU A 63 -7.60 -4.71 5.43
CA LEU A 63 -7.04 -5.49 6.53
C LEU A 63 -6.25 -4.59 7.50
N PRO A 64 -6.38 -4.81 8.81
CA PRO A 64 -5.70 -3.99 9.81
C PRO A 64 -4.17 -4.05 9.68
N SER A 65 -3.60 -5.14 9.16
CA SER A 65 -2.16 -5.27 8.90
C SER A 65 -1.69 -4.31 7.79
N VAL A 66 -2.49 -4.14 6.74
CA VAL A 66 -2.18 -3.21 5.64
C VAL A 66 -2.31 -1.79 6.12
N ARG A 67 -3.40 -1.48 6.85
CA ARG A 67 -3.64 -0.15 7.42
C ARG A 67 -2.47 0.29 8.30
N GLN A 68 -2.05 -0.56 9.23
CA GLN A 68 -0.93 -0.28 10.13
C GLN A 68 0.38 -0.07 9.38
N ALA A 69 0.63 -0.82 8.31
CA ALA A 69 1.83 -0.64 7.48
C ALA A 69 1.82 0.73 6.78
N ILE A 70 0.68 1.13 6.21
CA ILE A 70 0.52 2.44 5.57
C ILE A 70 0.73 3.57 6.60
N GLU A 71 0.04 3.52 7.74
CA GLU A 71 0.16 4.53 8.80
C GLU A 71 1.60 4.65 9.34
N ARG A 72 2.37 3.55 9.32
CA ARG A 72 3.73 3.51 9.86
C ARG A 72 4.81 3.99 8.90
N PHE A 73 4.72 3.67 7.61
CA PHE A 73 5.80 3.93 6.65
C PHE A 73 5.44 4.91 5.54
N LEU A 74 4.14 5.16 5.34
CA LEU A 74 3.63 6.03 4.29
C LEU A 74 2.72 7.14 4.85
N PRO A 75 3.18 7.94 5.84
CA PRO A 75 2.42 9.10 6.31
C PRO A 75 2.51 10.23 5.28
N PHE A 76 1.73 10.11 4.21
CA PHE A 76 1.56 11.20 3.26
C PHE A 76 0.55 12.21 3.81
N GLU A 77 0.89 13.49 3.69
CA GLU A 77 0.10 14.65 4.15
C GLU A 77 -0.91 15.11 3.09
#